data_AF-A0A2H5UYM5-F1
#
_entry.id   AF-A0A2H5UYM5-F1
#
_cell.length_a   1.000
_cell.length_b   1.000
_cell.length_c   1.000
_cell.angle_alpha   90.00
_cell.angle_beta   90.00
_cell.angle_gamma   90.00
#
_symmetry.space_group_name_H-M   'P 1'
#
loop_
_entity.id
_entity.type
_entity.pdbx_description
1 polymer ?
#
loop_
_entity_poly.entity_id
_entity_poly.type
_entity_poly.pdbx_seq_one_letter_code
_entity_poly.pdbx_strand_id
1 'polypeptide(L)'
;MDTKDYRSFKLALVADYFINPSRYAGLPQKTLVYEVLRDLGYGILKMPEASYPEERWIGYLEPVMDQAEEYIKRRYLVIAVGLRELHDFGLRYSLISQDSGRRKIEPPRLVAFSASEDLTDRDEIARRINSPL
;
A
#
# COMPACT_ATOMS: atom_id res chain seq x y z
N MET A 1 1.66 -34.70 -0.16
CA MET A 1 1.07 -33.69 0.75
C MET A 1 1.17 -32.36 0.04
N ASP A 2 0.04 -31.83 -0.43
CA ASP A 2 -0.03 -30.53 -1.08
C ASP A 2 0.57 -29.45 -0.17
N THR A 3 1.66 -28.84 -0.63
CA THR A 3 2.17 -27.58 -0.11
C THR A 3 1.13 -26.51 -0.40
N LYS A 4 0.14 -26.37 0.50
CA LYS A 4 -0.87 -25.32 0.42
C LYS A 4 -0.17 -23.96 0.30
N ASP A 5 -0.40 -23.32 -0.82
CA ASP A 5 -0.01 -21.95 -1.13
C ASP A 5 -0.67 -21.03 -0.09
N TYR A 6 0.03 -20.71 1.00
CA TYR A 6 -0.42 -19.78 2.04
C TYR A 6 -0.34 -18.33 1.52
N ARG A 7 -1.06 -18.05 0.43
CA ARG A 7 -1.28 -16.66 0.03
C ARG A 7 -2.04 -16.00 1.17
N SER A 8 -1.40 -15.02 1.81
CA SER A 8 -2.04 -14.16 2.79
C SER A 8 -3.34 -13.65 2.18
N PHE A 9 -4.48 -13.80 2.86
CA PHE A 9 -5.79 -13.31 2.39
C PHE A 9 -5.91 -11.77 2.39
N LYS A 10 -4.77 -11.08 2.46
CA LYS A 10 -4.61 -9.64 2.61
C LYS A 10 -3.42 -9.17 1.78
N LEU A 11 -3.59 -8.08 1.05
CA LEU A 11 -2.57 -7.44 0.23
C LEU A 11 -2.52 -5.94 0.53
N ALA A 12 -1.32 -5.39 0.66
CA ALA A 12 -1.11 -3.96 0.84
C ALA A 12 -0.20 -3.43 -0.25
N LEU A 13 -0.69 -2.43 -0.98
CA LEU A 13 0.12 -1.58 -1.86
C LEU A 13 0.73 -0.48 -0.99
N VAL A 14 2.04 -0.44 -0.82
CA VAL A 14 2.69 0.40 0.20
C VAL A 14 3.62 1.41 -0.43
N ALA A 15 3.46 2.69 -0.10
CA ALA A 15 4.35 3.75 -0.54
C ALA A 15 5.78 3.46 -0.07
N ASP A 16 6.78 3.70 -0.93
CA ASP A 16 8.18 3.38 -0.66
C ASP A 16 8.67 3.97 0.68
N TYR A 17 8.19 5.14 1.07
CA TYR A 17 8.52 5.79 2.35
C TYR A 17 8.38 4.87 3.58
N PHE A 18 7.31 4.07 3.66
CA PHE A 18 7.12 3.20 4.85
C PHE A 18 8.08 2.01 4.87
N ILE A 19 8.78 1.74 3.77
CA ILE A 19 9.79 0.69 3.66
C ILE A 19 11.20 1.29 3.70
N ASN A 20 11.39 2.49 3.15
CA ASN A 20 12.69 3.15 3.01
C ASN A 20 12.62 4.62 3.48
N PRO A 21 12.28 4.91 4.75
CA PRO A 21 12.10 6.29 5.23
C PRO A 21 13.39 7.12 5.13
N SER A 22 14.56 6.47 5.16
CA SER A 22 15.87 7.11 5.00
C SER A 22 16.11 7.80 3.65
N ARG A 23 15.31 7.50 2.63
CA ARG A 23 15.38 8.17 1.31
C ARG A 23 14.66 9.53 1.30
N TYR A 24 13.85 9.81 2.31
CA TYR A 24 12.95 10.95 2.34
C TYR A 24 13.41 11.95 3.40
N ALA A 25 14.35 12.81 3.02
CA ALA A 25 14.82 13.89 3.88
C ALA A 25 13.65 14.83 4.25
N GLY A 26 13.59 15.23 5.52
CA GLY A 26 12.54 16.11 6.04
C GLY A 26 11.26 15.39 6.48
N LEU A 27 11.17 14.07 6.33
CA LEU A 27 10.08 13.26 6.87
C LEU A 27 10.56 12.46 8.11
N PRO A 28 9.65 11.99 8.98
CA PRO A 28 10.00 11.13 10.11
C PRO A 28 10.80 9.91 9.68
N GLN A 29 11.94 9.69 10.34
CA GLN A 29 12.85 8.60 9.98
C GLN A 29 12.48 7.27 10.63
N LYS A 30 11.57 7.29 11.61
CA LYS A 30 11.06 6.11 12.31
C LYS A 30 9.59 5.96 12.00
N THR A 31 9.21 4.80 11.51
CA THR A 31 7.83 4.40 11.29
C THR A 31 7.71 2.90 11.56
N LEU A 32 6.56 2.47 12.11
CA LEU A 32 6.24 1.07 12.34
C LEU A 32 5.14 0.55 11.41
N VAL A 33 4.74 1.32 10.39
CA VAL A 33 3.61 0.98 9.51
C VAL A 33 3.88 -0.31 8.73
N TYR A 34 5.09 -0.48 8.20
CA TYR A 34 5.48 -1.70 7.48
C TYR A 34 5.48 -2.93 8.39
N GLU A 35 6.04 -2.81 9.59
CA GLU A 35 6.09 -3.85 10.60
C GLU A 35 4.69 -4.27 11.03
N VAL A 36 3.80 -3.31 11.27
CA VAL A 36 2.41 -3.59 11.64
C VAL A 36 1.67 -4.30 10.50
N LEU A 37 1.84 -3.89 9.24
CA LEU A 37 1.22 -4.59 8.11
C LEU A 37 1.70 -6.05 8.02
N ARG A 38 3.00 -6.28 8.16
CA ARG A 38 3.58 -7.63 8.15
C ARG A 38 3.02 -8.48 9.29
N ASP A 39 2.94 -7.93 10.49
CA ASP A 39 2.46 -8.65 11.68
C ASP A 39 0.94 -8.90 11.62
N LEU A 40 0.18 -8.06 10.90
CA LEU A 40 -1.24 -8.28 10.58
C LEU A 40 -1.46 -9.30 9.44
N GLY A 41 -0.38 -9.84 8.87
CA GLY A 41 -0.39 -10.88 7.84
C GLY A 41 -0.68 -10.37 6.43
N TYR A 42 -0.37 -9.11 6.11
CA TYR A 42 -0.48 -8.59 4.74
C TYR A 42 0.70 -9.06 3.87
N GLY A 43 0.41 -9.53 2.67
CA GLY A 43 1.37 -9.52 1.58
C GLY A 43 1.65 -8.07 1.17
N ILE A 44 2.92 -7.72 0.98
CA ILE A 44 3.33 -6.34 0.71
C ILE A 44 3.79 -6.20 -0.73
N LEU A 45 3.16 -5.29 -1.47
CA LEU A 45 3.66 -4.78 -2.74
C LEU A 45 4.16 -3.37 -2.54
N LYS A 46 5.48 -3.24 -2.59
CA LYS A 46 6.15 -1.95 -2.55
C LYS A 46 5.80 -1.16 -3.83
N MET A 47 5.41 0.09 -3.68
CA MET A 47 5.32 1.03 -4.80
C MET A 47 6.69 1.68 -5.08
N PRO A 48 6.91 2.25 -6.28
CA PRO A 48 8.15 2.92 -6.59
C PRO A 48 8.40 4.11 -5.65
N GLU A 49 9.65 4.52 -5.54
CA GLU A 49 10.01 5.74 -4.83
C GLU A 49 9.38 6.98 -5.47
N ALA A 50 9.19 8.04 -4.69
CA ALA A 50 8.45 9.22 -5.16
C ALA A 50 9.11 9.94 -6.35
N SER A 51 10.44 9.80 -6.49
CA SER A 51 11.24 10.33 -7.61
C SER A 51 11.20 9.47 -8.87
N TYR A 52 10.50 8.33 -8.86
CA TYR A 52 10.49 7.43 -10.01
C TYR A 52 9.86 8.11 -11.24
N PRO A 53 10.35 7.86 -12.46
CA PRO A 53 9.90 8.61 -13.64
C PRO A 53 8.43 8.32 -13.97
N GLU A 54 7.67 9.38 -14.23
CA GLU A 54 6.23 9.31 -14.49
C GLU A 54 5.90 8.49 -15.74
N GLU A 55 6.73 8.59 -16.78
CA GLU A 55 6.58 7.83 -18.02
C GLU A 55 6.74 6.32 -17.83
N ARG A 56 7.36 5.88 -16.73
CA ARG A 56 7.56 4.46 -16.39
C ARG A 56 6.51 3.92 -15.41
N TRP A 57 5.64 4.79 -14.90
CA TRP A 57 4.69 4.41 -13.85
C TRP A 57 3.65 3.42 -14.32
N ILE A 58 3.16 3.57 -15.55
CA ILE A 58 2.14 2.68 -16.14
C ILE A 58 2.66 1.24 -16.22
N GLY A 59 3.89 1.05 -16.73
CA GLY A 59 4.49 -0.29 -16.86
C GLY A 59 4.78 -0.95 -15.51
N TYR A 60 4.99 -0.15 -14.44
CA TYR A 60 5.09 -0.69 -13.08
C TYR A 60 3.71 -1.03 -12.51
N LEU A 61 2.73 -0.18 -12.76
CA LEU A 61 1.39 -0.31 -12.20
C LEU A 61 0.65 -1.54 -12.74
N GLU A 62 0.85 -1.89 -14.01
CA GLU A 62 0.18 -3.03 -14.65
C GLU A 62 0.32 -4.35 -13.87
N PRO A 63 1.54 -4.87 -13.57
CA PRO A 63 1.68 -6.11 -12.79
C PRO A 63 1.19 -5.98 -11.34
N VAL A 64 1.27 -4.79 -10.73
CA VAL A 64 0.73 -4.54 -9.39
C VAL A 64 -0.79 -4.67 -9.40
N MET A 65 -1.44 -4.10 -10.42
CA MET A 65 -2.89 -4.13 -10.57
C MET A 65 -3.40 -5.51 -10.97
N ASP A 66 -2.64 -6.30 -11.74
CA ASP A 66 -2.96 -7.70 -12.03
C ASP A 66 -3.06 -8.53 -10.73
N GLN A 67 -2.10 -8.34 -9.81
CA GLN A 67 -2.11 -9.00 -8.51
C GLN A 67 -3.24 -8.50 -7.61
N ALA A 68 -3.46 -7.19 -7.55
CA ALA A 68 -4.56 -6.60 -6.78
C ALA A 68 -5.92 -7.10 -7.28
N GLU A 69 -6.11 -7.18 -8.60
CA GLU A 69 -7.33 -7.69 -9.23
C GLU A 69 -7.61 -9.14 -8.86
N GLU A 70 -6.60 -10.01 -8.86
CA GLU A 70 -6.75 -11.41 -8.45
C GLU A 70 -7.27 -11.51 -7.00
N TYR A 71 -6.70 -10.70 -6.09
CA TYR A 71 -7.10 -10.69 -4.69
C TYR A 71 -8.52 -10.15 -4.51
N ILE A 72 -8.84 -9.03 -5.17
CA ILE A 72 -10.18 -8.41 -5.09
C ILE A 72 -11.25 -9.37 -5.62
N LYS A 73 -11.01 -10.04 -6.76
CA LYS A 73 -11.94 -11.03 -7.33
C LYS A 73 -12.17 -12.23 -6.41
N ARG A 74 -11.17 -12.61 -5.62
CA ARG A 74 -11.27 -13.65 -4.58
C ARG A 74 -11.90 -13.16 -3.27
N ARG A 75 -12.35 -11.90 -3.21
CA ARG A 75 -12.88 -11.23 -2.01
C ARG A 75 -11.86 -11.14 -0.87
N TYR A 76 -10.58 -11.09 -1.21
CA TYR A 76 -9.52 -10.84 -0.25
C TYR A 76 -9.37 -9.34 0.01
N LEU A 77 -8.79 -9.01 1.18
CA LEU A 77 -8.63 -7.62 1.58
C LEU A 77 -7.46 -7.00 0.81
N VAL A 78 -7.71 -5.90 0.10
CA VAL A 78 -6.65 -5.13 -0.56
C VAL A 78 -6.73 -3.68 -0.08
N ILE A 79 -5.59 -3.17 0.40
CA ILE A 79 -5.47 -1.79 0.86
C ILE A 79 -4.31 -1.08 0.15
N ALA A 80 -4.41 0.23 0.07
CA ALA A 80 -3.37 1.14 -0.41
C ALA A 80 -2.90 1.97 0.78
N VAL A 81 -1.62 1.90 1.15
CA VAL A 81 -1.05 2.55 2.33
C VAL A 81 -0.09 3.64 1.90
N GLY A 82 -0.47 4.90 2.17
CA GLY A 82 0.20 6.07 1.62
C GLY A 82 0.42 7.19 2.63
N LEU A 83 1.31 8.11 2.30
CA LEU A 83 1.67 9.26 3.13
C LEU A 83 1.16 10.55 2.46
N ARG A 84 0.35 11.34 3.17
CA ARG A 84 -0.33 12.53 2.62
C ARG A 84 0.62 13.59 2.05
N GLU A 85 1.81 13.72 2.62
CA GLU A 85 2.81 14.70 2.23
C GLU A 85 3.50 14.34 0.91
N LEU A 86 3.36 13.11 0.43
CA LEU A 86 3.88 12.70 -0.87
C LEU A 86 2.85 12.93 -1.97
N HIS A 87 3.35 13.26 -3.17
CA HIS A 87 2.51 13.42 -4.35
C HIS A 87 1.64 12.17 -4.57
N ASP A 88 0.32 12.38 -4.57
CA ASP A 88 -0.69 11.33 -4.70
C ASP A 88 -0.41 10.12 -3.76
N PHE A 89 -0.16 10.47 -2.50
CA PHE A 89 0.15 9.60 -1.36
C PHE A 89 1.44 8.78 -1.47
N GLY A 90 2.30 9.08 -2.46
CA GLY A 90 3.46 8.24 -2.80
C GLY A 90 3.07 6.93 -3.50
N LEU A 91 1.81 6.80 -3.91
CA LEU A 91 1.25 5.61 -4.55
C LEU A 91 0.84 5.86 -6.00
N ARG A 92 0.65 7.13 -6.38
CA ARG A 92 -0.15 7.51 -7.56
C ARG A 92 -1.55 6.90 -7.49
N TYR A 93 -2.22 7.09 -6.34
CA TYR A 93 -3.52 6.47 -6.04
C TYR A 93 -4.63 6.86 -7.04
N SER A 94 -4.53 8.02 -7.68
CA SER A 94 -5.44 8.42 -8.77
C SER A 94 -5.33 7.47 -9.97
N LEU A 95 -4.11 7.03 -10.33
CA LEU A 95 -3.88 6.04 -11.38
C LEU A 95 -4.37 4.65 -10.97
N ILE A 96 -4.15 4.25 -9.70
CA ILE A 96 -4.70 3.00 -9.15
C ILE A 96 -6.22 3.00 -9.27
N SER A 97 -6.87 4.11 -8.90
CA SER A 97 -8.33 4.25 -8.96
C SER A 97 -8.86 4.20 -10.40
N GLN A 98 -8.18 4.88 -11.33
CA GLN A 98 -8.53 4.86 -12.74
C GLN A 98 -8.41 3.45 -13.35
N ASP A 99 -7.31 2.75 -13.09
CA ASP A 99 -7.09 1.41 -13.64
C ASP A 99 -8.04 0.37 -12.99
N SER A 100 -8.36 0.53 -11.70
CA SER A 100 -9.41 -0.26 -11.03
C SER A 100 -10.76 -0.09 -11.72
N GLY A 101 -11.15 1.14 -12.06
CA GLY A 101 -12.36 1.44 -12.82
C GLY A 101 -12.36 0.79 -14.21
N ARG A 102 -11.22 0.85 -14.92
CA ARG A 102 -11.04 0.21 -16.23
C ARG A 102 -11.18 -1.32 -16.15
N ARG A 103 -10.69 -1.93 -15.07
CA ARG A 103 -10.78 -3.36 -14.77
C ARG A 103 -12.13 -3.79 -14.17
N LYS A 104 -13.03 -2.83 -13.89
CA LYS A 104 -14.34 -3.06 -13.24
C LYS A 104 -14.22 -3.72 -11.87
N ILE A 105 -13.21 -3.32 -11.09
CA ILE A 105 -13.02 -3.72 -9.70
C ILE A 105 -13.10 -2.50 -8.79
N GLU A 106 -13.42 -2.74 -7.52
CA GLU A 106 -13.34 -1.68 -6.50
C GLU A 106 -11.87 -1.32 -6.26
N PRO A 107 -11.52 -0.02 -6.20
CA PRO A 107 -10.15 0.37 -5.89
C PRO A 107 -9.77 -0.06 -4.46
N PRO A 108 -8.52 -0.46 -4.20
CA PRO A 108 -8.04 -0.77 -2.86
C PRO A 108 -8.31 0.38 -1.89
N ARG A 109 -8.82 0.10 -0.69
CA ARG A 109 -9.09 1.16 0.29
C ARG A 109 -7.80 1.91 0.64
N LEU A 110 -7.82 3.24 0.49
CA LEU A 110 -6.72 4.09 0.90
C LEU A 110 -6.66 4.27 2.43
N VAL A 111 -5.55 3.85 3.02
CA VAL A 111 -5.14 4.11 4.41
C VAL A 111 -4.04 5.15 4.37
N ALA A 112 -4.42 6.41 4.57
CA ALA A 112 -3.49 7.53 4.54
C ALA A 112 -2.98 7.88 5.95
N PHE A 113 -1.68 8.00 6.10
CA PHE A 113 -1.02 8.58 7.27
C PHE A 113 -0.48 9.98 6.94
N SER A 114 -0.17 10.75 7.97
CA SER A 114 0.55 12.02 7.85
C SER A 114 1.86 11.96 8.62
N ALA A 115 2.88 12.63 8.08
CA ALA A 115 4.17 12.83 8.73
C ALA A 115 4.06 13.61 10.06
N SER A 116 2.94 14.29 10.30
CA SER A 116 2.66 14.98 11.56
C SER A 116 2.12 14.06 12.66
N GLU A 117 1.74 12.82 12.33
CA GLU A 117 1.22 11.83 13.27
C GLU A 117 2.34 11.03 13.93
N ASP A 118 2.05 10.40 15.07
CA ASP A 118 2.97 9.42 15.66
C ASP A 118 2.95 8.11 14.87
N LEU A 119 3.89 7.99 13.93
CA LEU A 119 4.07 6.80 13.11
C LEU A 119 4.78 5.65 13.84
N THR A 120 4.96 5.75 15.16
CA THR A 120 5.55 4.72 16.03
C THR A 120 4.56 4.12 17.03
N ASP A 121 3.34 4.64 17.11
CA ASP A 121 2.25 4.03 17.88
C ASP A 121 1.65 2.84 17.12
N ARG A 122 2.07 1.62 17.50
CA ARG A 122 1.62 0.38 16.84
C ARG A 122 0.12 0.16 16.96
N ASP A 123 -0.49 0.52 18.08
CA ASP A 123 -1.90 0.25 18.34
C ASP A 123 -2.78 1.18 17.52
N GLU A 124 -2.40 2.46 17.42
CA GLU A 124 -3.10 3.42 16.56
C GLU A 124 -2.96 3.05 15.08
N ILE A 125 -1.76 2.67 14.63
CA ILE A 125 -1.52 2.20 13.25
C ILE A 125 -2.38 0.96 12.96
N ALA A 126 -2.37 -0.04 13.85
CA ALA A 126 -3.13 -1.28 13.67
C ALA A 126 -4.64 -1.02 13.66
N ARG A 127 -5.13 -0.12 14.53
CA ARG A 127 -6.54 0.30 14.57
C ARG A 127 -6.96 0.93 13.26
N ARG A 128 -6.17 1.86 12.71
CA ARG A 128 -6.46 2.52 11.43
C ARG A 128 -6.45 1.55 10.25
N ILE A 129 -5.50 0.63 10.23
CA ILE A 129 -5.43 -0.43 9.20
C ILE A 129 -6.64 -1.36 9.29
N ASN A 130 -7.13 -1.70 10.49
CA ASN A 130 -8.25 -2.62 10.67
C ASN A 130 -9.64 -1.95 10.70
N SER A 131 -9.73 -0.62 10.72
CA SER A 131 -11.03 0.07 10.77
C SER A 131 -11.90 -0.34 9.56
N PRO A 132 -13.10 -0.90 9.79
CA PRO A 132 -14.07 -1.11 8.71
C PRO A 132 -14.52 0.24 8.14
N LEU A 133 -14.95 0.21 6.86
CA LEU A 133 -15.57 1.35 6.17
C LEU A 133 -16.90 1.75 6.83
#